data_AF-A0A2X1QVP6-F1
#
_entry.id   AF-A0A2X1QVP6-F1
#
_cell.length_a   1.000
_cell.length_b   1.000
_cell.length_c   1.000
_cell.angle_alpha   90.00
_cell.angle_beta   90.00
_cell.angle_gamma   90.00
#
_symmetry.space_group_name_H-M   'P 1'
#
loop_
_entity.id
_entity.type
_entity.pdbx_description
1 polymer ?
#
loop_
_entity_poly.entity_id
_entity_poly.type
_entity_poly.pdbx_seq_one_letter_code
_entity_poly.pdbx_strand_id
1 'polypeptide(L)'
;MPSSHNGHISITGVSKYYGRHKALDDVSLEIPPGTVTVILGPSGSGKSTLLRTINHLERVDEGFIQIDGDYIGYRRKGDKLYEMKEKEILRQRINVGYVFQNFNLFPHLTVLENLIEAPIAHQQVTRKEAIARAYELLDVVGLRNKADAWSRHLSGGQQQRIAIARALALNPRVILFDEPTSALDPELVGEVLDVIKKLARSGTTLVVVTHEIGFAREVADQVVFMVDGRIVEPGTLTVAISALNSPSLALLASDNRTRIGSDPDIARLLAGSLGLKLRLVPTAWEDWPLGIASGRYDVALINIAVTEKRKEKFDFATYRVDSLAFSVKSTSDIAAVNGPADLAGRKVIVGSGTNQERILLGWNEDNRAAGRPQAQPVYLTDDASGNLYIQSGRADIFFGPQSVAAYKAALNGQTRVVGLGPKKAWVATTTKKGNGLVYALQAALDGAIARGEYQQVLARWGEQGEAVAQSMVNPPGITY
;
A
#
# COMPACT_ATOMS: atom_id res chain seq x y z
N MET A 1 28.10 32.41 -10.29
CA MET A 1 28.37 30.96 -10.31
C MET A 1 27.38 30.33 -11.27
N PRO A 2 27.76 29.38 -12.14
CA PRO A 2 26.76 28.72 -12.96
C PRO A 2 25.85 27.96 -12.00
N SER A 3 24.58 28.36 -11.90
CA SER A 3 23.56 27.64 -11.17
C SER A 3 23.47 26.25 -11.78
N SER A 4 23.97 25.23 -11.06
CA SER A 4 23.86 23.84 -11.49
C SER A 4 22.37 23.50 -11.48
N HIS A 5 21.77 23.56 -12.67
CA HIS A 5 20.38 23.21 -12.91
C HIS A 5 20.24 21.70 -12.79
N ASN A 6 19.93 21.23 -11.57
CA ASN A 6 19.99 19.82 -11.22
C ASN A 6 18.59 19.17 -11.17
N GLY A 7 17.53 19.93 -11.42
CA GLY A 7 16.16 19.43 -11.44
C GLY A 7 15.57 19.22 -10.05
N HIS A 8 15.89 20.06 -9.07
CA HIS A 8 15.26 20.03 -7.75
C HIS A 8 13.80 20.53 -7.83
N ILE A 9 12.83 19.80 -7.28
CA ILE A 9 11.41 20.20 -7.27
C ILE A 9 10.94 20.43 -5.84
N SER A 10 10.40 21.62 -5.59
CA SER A 10 9.74 21.97 -4.32
C SER A 10 8.27 22.27 -4.57
N ILE A 11 7.40 21.60 -3.83
CA ILE A 11 5.94 21.75 -3.87
C ILE A 11 5.52 22.24 -2.47
N THR A 12 4.88 23.40 -2.39
CA THR A 12 4.50 24.02 -1.12
C THR A 12 3.01 24.36 -1.10
N GLY A 13 2.26 23.66 -0.24
CA GLY A 13 0.85 23.91 0.08
C GLY A 13 -0.08 23.93 -1.13
N VAL A 14 0.17 23.05 -2.11
CA VAL A 14 -0.57 23.06 -3.38
C VAL A 14 -1.97 22.48 -3.20
N SER A 15 -2.99 23.29 -3.51
CA SER A 15 -4.38 22.83 -3.65
C SER A 15 -4.87 23.03 -5.09
N LYS A 16 -5.73 22.11 -5.54
CA LYS A 16 -6.40 22.16 -6.85
C LYS A 16 -7.84 21.69 -6.74
N TYR A 17 -8.76 22.51 -7.26
CA TYR A 17 -10.19 22.24 -7.32
C TYR A 17 -10.66 22.08 -8.77
N TYR A 18 -11.56 21.12 -8.97
CA TYR A 18 -12.40 21.00 -10.17
C TYR A 18 -13.86 21.16 -9.75
N GLY A 19 -14.38 22.38 -9.86
CA GLY A 19 -15.66 22.74 -9.27
C GLY A 19 -15.64 22.57 -7.75
N ARG A 20 -16.44 21.62 -7.23
CA ARG A 20 -16.48 21.30 -5.79
C ARG A 20 -15.50 20.20 -5.37
N HIS A 21 -14.94 19.48 -6.33
CA HIS A 21 -14.03 18.37 -6.04
C HIS A 21 -12.62 18.89 -5.80
N LYS A 22 -12.05 18.63 -4.63
CA LYS A 22 -10.68 18.98 -4.29
C LYS A 22 -9.76 17.83 -4.72
N ALA A 23 -9.06 18.02 -5.84
CA ALA A 23 -8.17 17.01 -6.42
C ALA A 23 -6.78 17.00 -5.78
N LEU A 24 -6.30 18.16 -5.31
CA LEU A 24 -5.11 18.29 -4.46
C LEU A 24 -5.48 19.13 -3.24
N ASP A 25 -5.01 18.73 -2.06
CA ASP A 25 -5.35 19.33 -0.78
C ASP A 25 -4.10 19.53 0.08
N ASP A 26 -3.59 20.77 0.08
CA ASP A 26 -2.44 21.21 0.87
C ASP A 26 -1.19 20.31 0.67
N VAL A 27 -0.91 19.97 -0.59
CA VAL A 27 0.18 19.06 -0.95
C VAL A 27 1.52 19.77 -0.83
N SER A 28 2.41 19.24 0.01
CA SER A 28 3.80 19.68 0.12
C SER A 28 4.76 18.50 -0.06
N LEU A 29 5.78 18.67 -0.90
CA LEU A 29 6.71 17.62 -1.28
C LEU A 29 8.04 18.21 -1.78
N GLU A 30 9.15 17.65 -1.31
CA GLU A 30 10.49 17.94 -1.83
C GLU A 30 11.00 16.73 -2.63
N ILE A 31 11.59 17.00 -3.79
CA ILE A 31 12.18 16.01 -4.69
C ILE A 31 13.62 16.43 -4.97
N PRO A 32 14.61 15.74 -4.38
CA PRO A 32 16.01 16.04 -4.59
C PRO A 32 16.45 15.88 -6.06
N PRO A 33 17.44 16.66 -6.50
CA PRO A 33 17.98 16.53 -7.85
C PRO A 33 18.59 15.13 -8.07
N GLY A 34 18.39 14.59 -9.27
CA GLY A 34 18.96 13.31 -9.71
C GLY A 34 18.41 12.07 -9.02
N THR A 35 17.34 12.21 -8.22
CA THR A 35 16.65 11.09 -7.58
C THR A 35 15.42 10.64 -8.35
N VAL A 36 14.96 9.43 -8.05
CA VAL A 36 13.71 8.84 -8.54
C VAL A 36 12.66 8.84 -7.45
N THR A 37 11.65 9.69 -7.61
CA THR A 37 10.46 9.71 -6.76
C THR A 37 9.32 8.96 -7.42
N VAL A 38 8.85 7.88 -6.79
CA VAL A 38 7.68 7.13 -7.23
C VAL A 38 6.45 7.53 -6.45
N ILE A 39 5.38 7.90 -7.15
CA ILE A 39 4.09 8.28 -6.56
C ILE A 39 3.09 7.14 -6.78
N LEU A 40 2.62 6.58 -5.67
CA LEU A 40 1.63 5.51 -5.61
C LEU A 40 0.31 6.04 -5.02
N GLY A 41 -0.77 5.30 -5.25
CA GLY A 41 -2.07 5.60 -4.63
C GLY A 41 -3.26 5.15 -5.48
N PRO A 42 -4.47 5.11 -4.90
CA PRO A 42 -5.69 4.76 -5.63
C PRO A 42 -5.94 5.63 -6.86
N SER A 43 -6.76 5.12 -7.78
CA SER A 43 -7.35 5.96 -8.83
C SER A 43 -8.13 7.11 -8.20
N GLY A 44 -8.03 8.31 -8.77
CA GLY A 44 -8.67 9.52 -8.24
C GLY A 44 -7.96 10.17 -7.05
N SER A 45 -6.80 9.69 -6.61
CA SER A 45 -6.08 10.30 -5.47
C SER A 45 -5.32 11.59 -5.77
N GLY A 46 -5.36 12.07 -7.02
CA GLY A 46 -4.71 13.31 -7.44
C GLY A 46 -3.34 13.15 -8.10
N LYS A 47 -2.81 11.94 -8.28
CA LYS A 47 -1.46 11.67 -8.83
C LYS A 47 -1.20 12.37 -10.18
N SER A 48 -2.05 12.14 -11.18
CA SER A 48 -1.91 12.76 -12.50
C SER A 48 -2.14 14.27 -12.45
N THR A 49 -3.03 14.76 -11.56
CA THR A 49 -3.21 16.20 -11.33
C THR A 49 -1.93 16.82 -10.76
N LEU A 50 -1.28 16.18 -9.80
CA LEU A 50 0.00 16.63 -9.25
C LEU A 50 1.07 16.73 -10.35
N LEU A 51 1.25 15.69 -11.17
CA LEU A 51 2.19 15.72 -12.29
C LEU A 51 1.88 16.84 -13.29
N ARG A 52 0.60 17.01 -13.65
CA ARG A 52 0.17 18.09 -14.55
C ARG A 52 0.45 19.47 -13.97
N THR A 53 0.36 19.66 -12.65
CA THR A 53 0.72 20.93 -12.02
C THR A 53 2.22 21.20 -12.05
N ILE A 54 3.07 20.16 -11.92
CA ILE A 54 4.55 20.31 -12.02
C ILE A 54 5.00 20.81 -13.39
N ASN A 55 4.31 20.43 -14.49
CA ASN A 55 4.60 20.93 -15.84
C ASN A 55 3.69 22.10 -16.28
N HIS A 56 2.91 22.67 -15.35
CA HIS A 56 1.92 23.70 -15.63
C HIS A 56 0.95 23.36 -16.78
N LEU A 57 0.61 22.07 -16.94
CA LEU A 57 -0.52 21.63 -17.78
C LEU A 57 -1.85 21.91 -17.08
N GLU A 58 -1.81 21.99 -15.75
CA GLU A 58 -2.89 22.42 -14.88
C GLU A 58 -2.42 23.57 -13.99
N ARG A 59 -3.28 24.57 -13.79
CA ARG A 59 -3.02 25.68 -12.86
C ARG A 59 -3.26 25.23 -11.44
N VAL A 60 -2.48 25.72 -10.49
CA VAL A 60 -2.77 25.57 -9.05
C VAL A 60 -3.71 26.68 -8.57
N ASP A 61 -4.57 26.39 -7.60
CA ASP A 61 -5.48 27.38 -7.00
C ASP A 61 -4.88 27.99 -5.72
N GLU A 62 -4.12 27.18 -4.97
CA GLU A 62 -3.38 27.59 -3.78
C GLU A 62 -1.97 26.99 -3.82
N GLY A 63 -1.04 27.59 -3.06
CA GLY A 63 0.35 27.14 -3.01
C GLY A 63 1.16 27.48 -4.25
N PHE A 64 2.33 26.84 -4.38
CA PHE A 64 3.20 27.01 -5.55
C PHE A 64 4.15 25.83 -5.73
N ILE A 65 4.68 25.72 -6.96
CA ILE A 65 5.69 24.74 -7.35
C ILE A 65 6.90 25.49 -7.90
N GLN A 66 8.10 25.04 -7.50
CA GLN A 66 9.37 25.55 -7.99
C GLN A 66 10.23 24.41 -8.56
N ILE A 67 10.91 24.68 -9.67
CA ILE A 67 11.97 23.81 -10.21
C ILE A 67 13.27 24.61 -10.23
N ASP A 68 14.30 24.12 -9.53
CA ASP A 68 15.58 24.83 -9.31
C ASP A 68 15.38 26.28 -8.80
N GLY A 69 14.31 26.52 -8.04
CA GLY A 69 13.94 27.84 -7.50
C GLY A 69 13.04 28.68 -8.42
N ASP A 70 12.85 28.30 -9.69
CA ASP A 70 11.96 29.01 -10.61
C ASP A 70 10.49 28.64 -10.38
N TYR A 71 9.63 29.63 -10.14
CA TYR A 71 8.19 29.42 -10.01
C TYR A 71 7.59 28.95 -11.34
N ILE A 72 6.89 27.81 -11.30
CA ILE A 72 6.35 27.16 -12.50
C ILE A 72 5.02 27.79 -12.91
N GLY A 73 5.03 28.51 -14.04
CA GLY A 73 3.87 29.19 -14.62
C GLY A 73 3.51 30.52 -13.95
N TYR A 74 4.25 30.94 -12.92
CA TYR A 74 4.00 32.17 -12.18
C TYR A 74 5.28 33.00 -12.02
N ARG A 75 5.12 34.30 -11.86
CA ARG A 75 6.18 35.25 -11.47
C ARG A 75 5.85 35.85 -10.12
N ARG A 76 6.83 35.83 -9.21
CA ARG A 76 6.72 36.50 -7.93
C ARG A 76 7.02 38.00 -8.07
N LYS A 77 6.15 38.84 -7.51
CA LYS A 77 6.37 40.28 -7.34
C LYS A 77 5.94 40.67 -5.92
N GLY A 78 6.92 40.90 -5.04
CA GLY A 78 6.69 41.01 -3.60
C GLY A 78 6.20 39.67 -3.04
N ASP A 79 5.08 39.69 -2.32
CA ASP A 79 4.47 38.49 -1.73
C ASP A 79 3.34 37.88 -2.57
N LYS A 80 3.16 38.35 -3.81
CA LYS A 80 2.13 37.86 -4.72
C LYS A 80 2.73 37.14 -5.92
N LEU A 81 2.06 36.05 -6.33
CA LEU A 81 2.33 35.30 -7.55
C LEU A 81 1.36 35.76 -8.65
N TYR A 82 1.91 36.07 -9.82
CA TYR A 82 1.16 36.46 -11.01
C TYR A 82 1.38 35.43 -12.09
N GLU A 83 0.31 34.91 -12.69
CA GLU A 83 0.43 33.96 -13.80
C GLU A 83 1.20 34.60 -14.97
N MET A 84 2.12 33.83 -15.55
CA MET A 84 2.92 34.27 -16.69
C MET A 84 2.08 34.25 -17.98
N LYS A 85 2.55 34.96 -19.01
CA LYS A 85 1.92 34.85 -20.33
C LYS A 85 2.25 33.51 -20.96
N GLU A 86 1.35 33.00 -21.81
CA GLU A 86 1.47 31.69 -22.47
C GLU A 86 2.83 31.46 -23.13
N LYS A 87 3.35 32.45 -23.86
CA LYS A 87 4.68 32.36 -24.52
C LYS A 87 5.82 32.10 -23.53
N GLU A 88 5.73 32.61 -22.31
CA GLU A 88 6.74 32.41 -21.27
C GLU A 88 6.57 31.04 -20.60
N ILE A 89 5.33 30.61 -20.37
CA ILE A 89 5.00 29.27 -19.87
C ILE A 89 5.54 28.19 -20.83
N LEU A 90 5.31 28.35 -22.15
CA LEU A 90 5.80 27.41 -23.16
C LEU A 90 7.32 27.28 -23.15
N ARG A 91 8.06 28.35 -22.81
CA ARG A 91 9.52 28.29 -22.66
C ARG A 91 9.95 27.52 -21.41
N GLN A 92 9.21 27.67 -20.30
CA GLN A 92 9.50 26.92 -19.07
C GLN A 92 9.28 25.41 -19.27
N ARG A 93 8.24 25.01 -20.01
CA ARG A 93 7.90 23.59 -20.26
C ARG A 93 9.02 22.80 -20.96
N ILE A 94 9.91 23.46 -21.69
CA ILE A 94 11.08 22.81 -22.31
C ILE A 94 11.95 22.11 -21.27
N ASN A 95 12.00 22.63 -20.04
CA ASN A 95 12.81 22.05 -18.96
C ASN A 95 12.19 20.80 -18.32
N VAL A 96 10.96 20.42 -18.69
CA VAL A 96 10.22 19.32 -18.08
C VAL A 96 9.70 18.38 -19.17
N GLY A 97 10.27 17.17 -19.23
CA GLY A 97 9.76 16.09 -20.06
C GLY A 97 8.50 15.49 -19.45
N TYR A 98 7.49 15.20 -20.26
CA TYR A 98 6.26 14.53 -19.80
C TYR A 98 5.95 13.34 -20.70
N VAL A 99 5.87 12.16 -20.08
CA VAL A 99 5.45 10.92 -20.72
C VAL A 99 4.07 10.56 -20.16
N PHE A 100 3.07 10.54 -21.03
CA PHE A 100 1.69 10.28 -20.68
C PHE A 100 1.38 8.78 -20.68
N GLN A 101 0.24 8.41 -20.09
CA GLN A 101 -0.32 7.06 -20.17
C GLN A 101 -0.64 6.66 -21.62
N ASN A 102 -1.18 7.61 -22.39
CA ASN A 102 -1.34 7.48 -23.83
C ASN A 102 -0.04 7.90 -24.54
N PHE A 103 0.32 7.22 -25.62
CA PHE A 103 1.62 7.42 -26.29
C PHE A 103 1.83 8.84 -26.85
N ASN A 104 0.73 9.57 -27.10
CA ASN A 104 0.68 10.95 -27.59
C ASN A 104 1.60 11.25 -28.80
N LEU A 105 1.90 10.26 -29.64
CA LEU A 105 2.67 10.43 -30.87
C LEU A 105 1.80 11.05 -31.97
N PHE A 106 2.41 11.82 -32.87
CA PHE A 106 1.73 12.30 -34.06
C PHE A 106 1.58 11.14 -35.06
N PRO A 107 0.34 10.71 -35.41
CA PRO A 107 0.10 9.52 -36.23
C PRO A 107 0.47 9.72 -37.71
N HIS A 108 0.55 10.99 -38.14
CA HIS A 108 0.88 11.40 -39.49
C HIS A 108 2.37 11.74 -39.67
N LEU A 109 3.20 11.47 -38.68
CA LEU A 109 4.64 11.66 -38.73
C LEU A 109 5.35 10.32 -38.52
N THR A 110 6.54 10.19 -39.11
CA THR A 110 7.48 9.11 -38.82
C THR A 110 8.01 9.21 -37.39
N VAL A 111 8.68 8.17 -36.92
CA VAL A 111 9.38 8.16 -35.63
C VAL A 111 10.42 9.27 -35.57
N LEU A 112 11.25 9.41 -36.59
CA LEU A 112 12.29 10.43 -36.65
C LEU A 112 11.68 11.84 -36.57
N GLU A 113 10.63 12.11 -37.35
CA GLU A 113 9.91 13.38 -37.32
C GLU A 113 9.32 13.67 -35.94
N ASN A 114 8.69 12.67 -35.30
CA ASN A 114 8.18 12.82 -33.92
C ASN A 114 9.25 13.29 -32.92
N LEU A 115 10.52 12.91 -33.11
CA LEU A 115 11.63 13.27 -32.22
C LEU A 115 12.21 14.65 -32.54
N ILE A 116 12.29 15.05 -33.82
CA ILE A 116 13.01 16.27 -34.23
C ILE A 116 12.14 17.54 -34.27
N GLU A 117 10.81 17.42 -34.39
CA GLU A 117 9.94 18.59 -34.56
C GLU A 117 10.01 19.56 -33.38
N ALA A 118 9.99 19.08 -32.13
CA ALA A 118 10.01 19.96 -30.96
C ALA A 118 11.34 20.72 -30.77
N PRO A 119 12.52 20.08 -30.83
CA PRO A 119 13.80 20.80 -30.76
C PRO A 119 13.97 21.87 -31.86
N ILE A 120 13.48 21.60 -33.07
CA ILE A 120 13.53 22.55 -34.20
C ILE A 120 12.55 23.70 -33.99
N ALA A 121 11.30 23.42 -33.61
CA ALA A 121 10.26 24.42 -33.41
C ALA A 121 10.62 25.41 -32.28
N HIS A 122 11.31 24.93 -31.24
CA HIS A 122 11.82 25.76 -30.14
C HIS A 122 13.18 26.40 -30.41
N GLN A 123 13.73 26.25 -31.63
CA GLN A 123 15.00 26.83 -32.07
C GLN A 123 16.18 26.48 -31.16
N GLN A 124 16.18 25.28 -30.57
CA GLN A 124 17.27 24.83 -29.71
C GLN A 124 18.47 24.33 -30.52
N VAL A 125 18.22 23.71 -31.67
CA VAL A 125 19.23 23.06 -32.52
C VAL A 125 18.86 23.16 -33.99
N THR A 126 19.84 22.98 -34.88
CA THR A 126 19.59 22.83 -36.31
C THR A 126 18.95 21.48 -36.63
N ARG A 127 18.29 21.35 -37.80
CA ARG A 127 17.72 20.06 -38.24
C ARG A 127 18.75 18.94 -38.27
N LYS A 128 20.00 19.22 -38.67
CA LYS A 128 21.08 18.23 -38.75
C LYS A 128 21.44 17.70 -37.36
N GLU A 129 21.58 18.58 -36.38
CA GLU A 129 21.86 18.24 -34.98
C GLU A 129 20.68 17.48 -34.34
N ALA A 130 19.44 17.93 -34.62
CA ALA A 130 18.23 17.25 -34.14
C ALA A 130 18.17 15.80 -34.63
N ILE A 131 18.46 15.56 -35.92
CA ILE A 131 18.48 14.21 -36.51
C ILE A 131 19.57 13.35 -35.85
N ALA A 132 20.78 13.89 -35.67
CA ALA A 132 21.87 13.16 -35.02
C ALA A 132 21.48 12.74 -33.59
N ARG A 133 20.93 13.68 -32.81
CA ARG A 133 20.45 13.43 -31.45
C ARG A 133 19.29 12.44 -31.41
N ALA A 134 18.36 12.53 -32.35
CA ALA A 134 17.24 11.59 -32.44
C ALA A 134 17.74 10.16 -32.64
N TYR A 135 18.76 9.95 -33.47
CA TYR A 135 19.35 8.62 -33.66
C TYR A 135 20.01 8.07 -32.39
N GLU A 136 20.72 8.89 -31.61
CA GLU A 136 21.27 8.47 -30.31
C GLU A 136 20.16 8.05 -29.34
N LEU A 137 19.07 8.83 -29.27
CA LEU A 137 17.93 8.52 -28.41
C LEU A 137 17.21 7.23 -28.86
N LEU A 138 17.13 7.00 -30.17
CA LEU A 138 16.59 5.76 -30.72
C LEU A 138 17.45 4.54 -30.37
N ASP A 139 18.77 4.69 -30.26
CA ASP A 139 19.65 3.62 -29.77
C ASP A 139 19.41 3.32 -28.29
N VAL A 140 19.25 4.36 -27.46
CA VAL A 140 18.95 4.21 -26.02
C VAL A 140 17.67 3.41 -25.79
N VAL A 141 16.64 3.66 -26.60
CA VAL A 141 15.35 2.95 -26.49
C VAL A 141 15.26 1.69 -27.35
N GLY A 142 16.32 1.35 -28.10
CA GLY A 142 16.44 0.13 -28.90
C GLY A 142 15.52 0.09 -30.13
N LEU A 143 15.27 1.23 -30.77
CA LEU A 143 14.35 1.38 -31.91
C LEU A 143 14.96 2.14 -33.11
N ARG A 144 16.29 2.15 -33.25
CA ARG A 144 16.98 2.81 -34.36
C ARG A 144 16.51 2.37 -35.74
N ASN A 145 16.24 1.07 -35.93
CA ASN A 145 15.73 0.51 -37.17
C ASN A 145 14.27 0.90 -37.50
N LYS A 146 13.60 1.65 -36.63
CA LYS A 146 12.23 2.13 -36.81
C LYS A 146 12.14 3.63 -37.11
N ALA A 147 13.26 4.32 -37.33
CA ALA A 147 13.30 5.76 -37.55
C ALA A 147 12.32 6.25 -38.64
N ASP A 148 12.22 5.53 -39.76
CA ASP A 148 11.35 5.89 -40.89
C ASP A 148 9.93 5.28 -40.80
N ALA A 149 9.66 4.49 -39.75
CA ALA A 149 8.34 3.90 -39.56
C ALA A 149 7.33 4.95 -39.10
N TRP A 150 6.07 4.79 -39.52
CA TRP A 150 4.96 5.59 -39.02
C TRP A 150 4.58 5.11 -37.62
N SER A 151 4.31 6.03 -36.69
CA SER A 151 3.99 5.71 -35.30
C SER A 151 2.81 4.72 -35.15
N ARG A 152 1.79 4.83 -36.02
CA ARG A 152 0.64 3.91 -36.09
C ARG A 152 0.98 2.45 -36.43
N HIS A 153 2.18 2.17 -36.94
CA HIS A 153 2.61 0.81 -37.29
C HIS A 153 3.44 0.13 -36.18
N LEU A 154 3.60 0.78 -35.03
CA LEU A 154 4.38 0.28 -33.90
C LEU A 154 3.47 -0.38 -32.86
N SER A 155 3.98 -1.37 -32.13
CA SER A 155 3.29 -1.91 -30.95
C SER A 155 3.17 -0.86 -29.84
N GLY A 156 2.26 -1.06 -28.87
CA GLY A 156 2.10 -0.12 -27.75
C GLY A 156 3.42 0.13 -26.99
N GLY A 157 4.16 -0.94 -26.66
CA GLY A 157 5.46 -0.83 -25.99
C GLY A 157 6.51 -0.09 -26.83
N GLN A 158 6.50 -0.25 -28.16
CA GLN A 158 7.36 0.51 -29.05
C GLN A 158 6.97 1.99 -29.10
N GLN A 159 5.68 2.29 -29.23
CA GLN A 159 5.18 3.67 -29.22
C GLN A 159 5.55 4.39 -27.92
N GLN A 160 5.44 3.70 -26.78
CA GLN A 160 5.79 4.29 -25.50
C GLN A 160 7.30 4.56 -25.39
N ARG A 161 8.15 3.63 -25.84
CA ARG A 161 9.60 3.86 -25.93
C ARG A 161 9.96 5.06 -26.82
N ILE A 162 9.25 5.26 -27.92
CA ILE A 162 9.39 6.47 -28.75
C ILE A 162 8.90 7.73 -28.02
N ALA A 163 7.82 7.66 -27.23
CA ALA A 163 7.35 8.79 -26.43
C ALA A 163 8.39 9.22 -25.37
N ILE A 164 9.08 8.25 -24.75
CA ILE A 164 10.21 8.51 -23.85
C ILE A 164 11.36 9.20 -24.60
N ALA A 165 11.77 8.66 -25.74
CA ALA A 165 12.82 9.27 -26.57
C ALA A 165 12.47 10.71 -26.98
N ARG A 166 11.21 10.96 -27.34
CA ARG A 166 10.72 12.30 -27.68
C ARG A 166 10.79 13.26 -26.50
N ALA A 167 10.43 12.83 -25.29
CA ALA A 167 10.54 13.66 -24.09
C ALA A 167 12.02 14.03 -23.80
N LEU A 168 12.95 13.11 -24.06
CA LEU A 168 14.40 13.32 -23.90
C LEU A 168 15.02 14.23 -24.97
N ALA A 169 14.36 14.41 -26.12
CA ALA A 169 14.89 15.19 -27.23
C ALA A 169 15.11 16.68 -26.89
N LEU A 170 14.35 17.21 -25.94
CA LEU A 170 14.47 18.59 -25.45
C LEU A 170 15.53 18.78 -24.35
N ASN A 171 16.22 17.71 -23.95
CA ASN A 171 17.17 17.67 -22.82
C ASN A 171 16.60 18.27 -21.52
N PRO A 172 15.46 17.75 -21.02
CA PRO A 172 14.79 18.30 -19.85
C PRO A 172 15.59 18.05 -18.57
N ARG A 173 15.37 18.89 -17.56
CA ARG A 173 15.96 18.75 -16.22
C ARG A 173 15.23 17.70 -15.38
N VAL A 174 13.93 17.60 -15.61
CA VAL A 174 13.01 16.71 -14.90
C VAL A 174 12.22 15.91 -15.92
N ILE A 175 11.99 14.63 -15.65
CA ILE A 175 11.09 13.81 -16.46
C ILE A 175 9.96 13.28 -15.58
N LEU A 176 8.73 13.54 -16.02
CA LEU A 176 7.51 13.09 -15.39
C LEU A 176 6.93 11.93 -16.19
N PHE A 177 6.61 10.83 -15.50
CA PHE A 177 5.95 9.67 -16.08
C PHE A 177 4.58 9.49 -15.41
N ASP A 178 3.52 9.63 -16.18
CA ASP A 178 2.14 9.48 -15.72
C ASP A 178 1.59 8.13 -16.19
N GLU A 179 1.73 7.11 -15.35
CA GLU A 179 1.26 5.75 -15.64
C GLU A 179 1.76 5.18 -16.98
N PRO A 180 3.09 5.15 -17.21
CA PRO A 180 3.65 4.92 -18.54
C PRO A 180 3.40 3.51 -19.09
N THR A 181 2.94 2.57 -18.26
CA THR A 181 2.71 1.17 -18.66
C THR A 181 1.25 0.74 -18.54
N SER A 182 0.35 1.58 -17.99
CA SER A 182 -1.04 1.17 -17.68
C SER A 182 -1.89 0.87 -18.91
N ALA A 183 -1.51 1.35 -20.10
CA ALA A 183 -2.20 1.10 -21.36
C ALA A 183 -1.58 -0.05 -22.20
N LEU A 184 -0.64 -0.80 -21.62
CA LEU A 184 0.10 -1.86 -22.31
C LEU A 184 -0.36 -3.24 -21.87
N ASP A 185 -0.26 -4.20 -22.79
CA ASP A 185 -0.39 -5.62 -22.46
C ASP A 185 0.75 -6.04 -21.50
N PRO A 186 0.49 -6.95 -20.53
CA PRO A 186 1.47 -7.33 -19.50
C PRO A 186 2.83 -7.80 -20.05
N GLU A 187 2.85 -8.42 -21.22
CA GLU A 187 4.08 -8.89 -21.88
C GLU A 187 4.99 -7.75 -22.36
N LEU A 188 4.44 -6.56 -22.61
CA LEU A 188 5.17 -5.38 -23.13
C LEU A 188 5.63 -4.43 -22.02
N VAL A 189 5.13 -4.59 -20.80
CA VAL A 189 5.44 -3.73 -19.64
C VAL A 189 6.94 -3.72 -19.33
N GLY A 190 7.57 -4.90 -19.36
CA GLY A 190 8.99 -5.07 -19.02
C GLY A 190 9.93 -4.23 -19.88
N GLU A 191 9.71 -4.20 -21.21
CA GLU A 191 10.56 -3.46 -22.15
C GLU A 191 10.55 -1.95 -21.89
N VAL A 192 9.41 -1.41 -21.47
CA VAL A 192 9.27 0.02 -21.16
C VAL A 192 9.90 0.35 -19.82
N LEU A 193 9.64 -0.47 -18.79
CA LEU A 193 10.25 -0.30 -17.47
C LEU A 193 11.77 -0.36 -17.54
N ASP A 194 12.36 -1.24 -18.36
CA ASP A 194 13.80 -1.35 -18.53
C ASP A 194 14.45 -0.08 -19.11
N VAL A 195 13.75 0.63 -20.00
CA VAL A 195 14.21 1.94 -20.48
C VAL A 195 14.19 2.96 -19.34
N ILE A 196 13.11 3.00 -18.55
CA ILE A 196 12.99 3.93 -17.42
C ILE A 196 14.07 3.63 -16.35
N LYS A 197 14.36 2.35 -16.08
CA LYS A 197 15.44 1.93 -15.17
C LYS A 197 16.82 2.39 -15.65
N LYS A 198 17.08 2.36 -16.97
CA LYS A 198 18.34 2.90 -17.52
C LYS A 198 18.44 4.41 -17.32
N LEU A 199 17.34 5.15 -17.47
CA LEU A 199 17.28 6.59 -17.22
C LEU A 199 17.43 6.93 -15.72
N ALA A 200 16.84 6.14 -14.84
CA ALA A 200 17.02 6.30 -13.39
C ALA A 200 18.50 6.28 -13.00
N ARG A 201 19.29 5.41 -13.65
CA ARG A 201 20.74 5.27 -13.39
C ARG A 201 21.58 6.41 -14.00
N SER A 202 21.04 7.26 -14.87
CA SER A 202 21.80 8.36 -15.48
C SER A 202 21.88 9.61 -14.60
N GLY A 203 21.21 9.62 -13.43
CA GLY A 203 21.19 10.76 -12.52
C GLY A 203 20.25 11.90 -12.94
N THR A 204 19.27 11.61 -13.80
CA THR A 204 18.20 12.56 -14.16
C THR A 204 17.13 12.54 -13.08
N THR A 205 16.57 13.68 -12.67
CA THR A 205 15.43 13.69 -11.74
C THR A 205 14.19 13.09 -12.40
N LEU A 206 13.68 12.00 -11.83
CA LEU A 206 12.50 11.31 -12.32
C LEU A 206 11.36 11.38 -11.31
N VAL A 207 10.15 11.67 -11.78
CA VAL A 207 8.91 11.52 -11.00
C VAL A 207 8.01 10.54 -11.73
N VAL A 208 7.72 9.40 -11.11
CA VAL A 208 6.99 8.30 -11.76
C VAL A 208 5.71 7.99 -10.99
N VAL A 209 4.57 8.22 -11.61
CA VAL A 209 3.29 7.65 -11.18
C VAL A 209 3.15 6.27 -11.79
N THR A 210 2.98 5.24 -10.98
CA THR A 210 2.81 3.87 -11.46
C THR A 210 2.07 3.00 -10.45
N HIS A 211 1.56 1.87 -10.92
CA HIS A 211 1.06 0.78 -10.09
C HIS A 211 2.07 -0.39 -9.99
N GLU A 212 3.22 -0.29 -10.67
CA GLU A 212 4.26 -1.31 -10.74
C GLU A 212 5.18 -1.28 -9.51
N ILE A 213 4.79 -1.98 -8.44
CA ILE A 213 5.54 -1.99 -7.16
C ILE A 213 6.92 -2.63 -7.31
N GLY A 214 7.06 -3.65 -8.16
CA GLY A 214 8.35 -4.28 -8.43
C GLY A 214 9.37 -3.29 -8.99
N PHE A 215 8.91 -2.40 -9.89
CA PHE A 215 9.72 -1.29 -10.40
C PHE A 215 10.05 -0.28 -9.30
N ALA A 216 9.05 0.14 -8.51
CA ALA A 216 9.28 1.10 -7.43
C ALA A 216 10.34 0.60 -6.44
N ARG A 217 10.30 -0.68 -6.07
CA ARG A 217 11.27 -1.30 -5.16
C ARG A 217 12.69 -1.38 -5.73
N GLU A 218 12.81 -1.42 -7.06
CA GLU A 218 14.12 -1.56 -7.72
C GLU A 218 14.82 -0.21 -7.92
N VAL A 219 14.08 0.87 -8.21
CA VAL A 219 14.69 2.14 -8.62
C VAL A 219 14.33 3.37 -7.79
N ALA A 220 13.30 3.31 -6.93
CA ALA A 220 12.88 4.50 -6.20
C ALA A 220 13.87 4.84 -5.09
N ASP A 221 14.35 6.08 -5.08
CA ASP A 221 15.02 6.66 -3.91
C ASP A 221 13.98 7.11 -2.87
N GLN A 222 12.79 7.49 -3.34
CA GLN A 222 11.68 7.96 -2.52
C GLN A 222 10.35 7.43 -3.06
N VAL A 223 9.50 6.92 -2.16
CA VAL A 223 8.13 6.52 -2.48
C VAL A 223 7.16 7.43 -1.74
N VAL A 224 6.22 8.02 -2.49
CA VAL A 224 5.17 8.91 -1.99
C VAL A 224 3.83 8.23 -2.21
N PHE A 225 2.99 8.18 -1.17
CA PHE A 225 1.65 7.61 -1.28
C PHE A 225 0.60 8.73 -1.18
N MET A 226 -0.26 8.84 -2.20
CA MET A 226 -1.32 9.84 -2.26
C MET A 226 -2.70 9.21 -2.07
N VAL A 227 -3.52 9.79 -1.20
CA VAL A 227 -4.91 9.39 -0.94
C VAL A 227 -5.76 10.64 -0.81
N ASP A 228 -6.92 10.66 -1.49
CA ASP A 228 -7.92 11.72 -1.37
C ASP A 228 -7.33 13.14 -1.53
N GLY A 229 -6.42 13.32 -2.49
CA GLY A 229 -5.76 14.59 -2.81
C GLY A 229 -4.63 15.01 -1.87
N ARG A 230 -4.30 14.20 -0.86
CA ARG A 230 -3.26 14.46 0.13
C ARG A 230 -2.11 13.47 0.00
N ILE A 231 -0.91 13.90 0.38
CA ILE A 231 0.19 12.98 0.65
C ILE A 231 -0.01 12.41 2.06
N VAL A 232 -0.07 11.09 2.17
CA VAL A 232 -0.07 10.40 3.47
C VAL A 232 1.28 10.68 4.13
N GLU A 233 1.29 11.00 5.44
CA GLU A 233 2.47 11.44 6.20
C GLU A 233 3.76 10.77 5.68
N PRO A 234 4.67 11.52 5.03
CA PRO A 234 5.81 10.95 4.35
C PRO A 234 6.62 10.05 5.29
N GLY A 235 6.85 8.81 4.85
CA GLY A 235 7.75 7.91 5.55
C GLY A 235 7.20 7.33 6.86
N THR A 236 5.88 7.31 7.11
CA THR A 236 5.30 6.60 8.28
C THR A 236 4.18 5.64 7.88
N LEU A 237 4.27 4.39 8.32
CA LEU A 237 3.19 3.40 8.26
C LEU A 237 2.42 3.45 9.58
N THR A 238 1.16 3.88 9.54
CA THR A 238 0.28 3.91 10.71
C THR A 238 -0.52 2.61 10.78
N VAL A 239 -0.26 1.80 11.82
CA VAL A 239 -0.85 0.46 11.97
C VAL A 239 -1.71 0.39 13.22
N ALA A 240 -2.99 0.05 13.06
CA ALA A 240 -3.85 -0.29 14.16
C ALA A 240 -3.50 -1.67 14.71
N ILE A 241 -3.33 -1.73 16.02
CA ILE A 241 -3.08 -2.96 16.79
C ILE A 241 -4.09 -3.05 17.94
N SER A 242 -4.31 -4.27 18.46
CA SER A 242 -5.23 -4.48 19.58
C SER A 242 -4.89 -3.56 20.76
N ALA A 243 -5.88 -2.81 21.24
CA ALA A 243 -5.76 -2.05 22.48
C ALA A 243 -5.70 -2.97 23.72
N LEU A 244 -6.38 -4.11 23.65
CA LEU A 244 -6.48 -5.10 24.72
C LEU A 244 -5.29 -6.05 24.69
N ASN A 245 -4.85 -6.50 25.88
CA ASN A 245 -3.83 -7.54 26.00
C ASN A 245 -4.41 -8.87 25.52
N SER A 246 -3.86 -9.40 24.44
CA SER A 246 -4.17 -10.71 23.88
C SER A 246 -2.86 -11.41 23.56
N PRO A 247 -2.09 -11.90 24.56
CA PRO A 247 -0.84 -12.57 24.31
C PRO A 247 -1.11 -13.91 23.59
N SER A 248 -0.36 -14.26 22.54
CA SER A 248 0.89 -13.65 22.07
C SER A 248 0.76 -12.56 20.99
N LEU A 249 -0.46 -12.18 20.62
CA LEU A 249 -0.78 -11.25 19.53
C LEU A 249 -0.33 -9.81 19.79
N ALA A 250 -0.77 -9.25 20.91
CA ALA A 250 -0.43 -7.88 21.31
C ALA A 250 -0.62 -7.70 22.82
N LEU A 251 0.38 -7.13 23.48
CA LEU A 251 0.35 -6.82 24.91
C LEU A 251 1.28 -5.63 25.24
N LEU A 252 1.18 -5.11 26.45
CA LEU A 252 2.15 -4.16 27.00
C LEU A 252 3.38 -4.89 27.55
N ALA A 253 4.56 -4.33 27.28
CA ALA A 253 5.81 -4.72 27.94
C ALA A 253 5.78 -4.30 29.43
N SER A 254 6.81 -4.71 30.17
CA SER A 254 6.97 -4.41 31.60
C SER A 254 7.06 -2.92 31.94
N ASP A 255 7.34 -2.06 30.95
CA ASP A 255 7.34 -0.61 31.08
C ASP A 255 5.93 0.03 31.01
N ASN A 256 4.88 -0.78 30.83
CA ASN A 256 3.48 -0.36 30.64
C ASN A 256 3.26 0.68 29.53
N ARG A 257 4.19 0.79 28.58
CA ARG A 257 4.14 1.76 27.48
C ARG A 257 4.37 1.09 26.13
N THR A 258 5.37 0.22 26.04
CA THR A 258 5.77 -0.39 24.79
C THR A 258 4.83 -1.53 24.43
N ARG A 259 4.30 -1.49 23.20
CA ARG A 259 3.49 -2.57 22.64
C ARG A 259 4.38 -3.64 22.01
N ILE A 260 4.21 -4.87 22.47
CA ILE A 260 4.94 -6.07 22.00
C ILE A 260 3.92 -7.15 21.63
N GLY A 261 4.34 -8.13 20.85
CA GLY A 261 3.51 -9.23 20.35
C GLY A 261 3.81 -9.52 18.90
N SER A 262 3.20 -10.57 18.35
CA SER A 262 3.34 -10.91 16.94
C SER A 262 2.85 -9.77 16.04
N ASP A 263 1.74 -9.14 16.38
CA ASP A 263 1.11 -8.10 15.56
C ASP A 263 1.99 -6.83 15.48
N PRO A 264 2.47 -6.26 16.59
CA PRO A 264 3.47 -5.18 16.57
C PRO A 264 4.79 -5.54 15.89
N ASP A 265 5.28 -6.78 16.03
CA ASP A 265 6.54 -7.21 15.41
C ASP A 265 6.41 -7.35 13.88
N ILE A 266 5.30 -7.90 13.39
CA ILE A 266 5.00 -7.95 11.95
C ILE A 266 4.82 -6.54 11.39
N ALA A 267 4.17 -5.64 12.13
CA ALA A 267 4.06 -4.23 11.73
C ALA A 267 5.45 -3.56 11.55
N ARG A 268 6.43 -3.89 12.41
CA ARG A 268 7.83 -3.42 12.26
C ARG A 268 8.49 -4.00 11.01
N LEU A 269 8.29 -5.29 10.72
CA LEU A 269 8.82 -5.91 9.51
C LEU A 269 8.25 -5.24 8.25
N LEU A 270 6.94 -4.99 8.23
CA LEU A 270 6.27 -4.30 7.14
C LEU A 270 6.83 -2.89 6.94
N ALA A 271 6.88 -2.09 8.01
CA ALA A 271 7.41 -0.73 7.95
C ALA A 271 8.87 -0.71 7.46
N GLY A 272 9.72 -1.59 8.00
CA GLY A 272 11.13 -1.70 7.59
C GLY A 272 11.30 -2.11 6.12
N SER A 273 10.52 -3.10 5.66
CA SER A 273 10.54 -3.57 4.26
C SER A 273 10.06 -2.50 3.27
N LEU A 274 9.17 -1.61 3.72
CA LEU A 274 8.66 -0.48 2.95
C LEU A 274 9.50 0.80 3.09
N GLY A 275 10.56 0.81 3.91
CA GLY A 275 11.36 2.02 4.17
C GLY A 275 10.61 3.09 4.98
N LEU A 276 9.63 2.70 5.78
CA LEU A 276 8.76 3.58 6.57
C LEU A 276 9.07 3.49 8.08
N LYS A 277 8.88 4.60 8.79
CA LYS A 277 8.74 4.62 10.25
C LYS A 277 7.44 3.94 10.65
N LEU A 278 7.38 3.35 11.84
CA LEU A 278 6.17 2.71 12.34
C LEU A 278 5.47 3.59 13.38
N ARG A 279 4.17 3.81 13.20
CA ARG A 279 3.29 4.38 14.22
C ARG A 279 2.20 3.37 14.59
N LEU A 280 2.25 2.86 15.82
CA LEU A 280 1.24 1.94 16.34
C LEU A 280 0.07 2.70 16.97
N VAL A 281 -1.17 2.33 16.61
CA VAL A 281 -2.39 2.93 17.13
C VAL A 281 -3.20 1.87 17.88
N PRO A 282 -3.22 1.90 19.23
CA PRO A 282 -4.07 1.02 20.02
C PRO A 282 -5.54 1.24 19.66
N THR A 283 -6.22 0.18 19.20
CA THR A 283 -7.57 0.26 18.64
C THR A 283 -8.44 -0.86 19.21
N ALA A 284 -9.69 -0.53 19.58
CA ALA A 284 -10.68 -1.50 20.01
C ALA A 284 -11.16 -2.35 18.82
N TRP A 285 -11.65 -3.56 19.07
CA TRP A 285 -12.07 -4.47 18.00
C TRP A 285 -13.22 -3.88 17.17
N GLU A 286 -14.12 -3.13 17.79
CA GLU A 286 -15.28 -2.54 17.13
C GLU A 286 -14.89 -1.36 16.22
N ASP A 287 -13.76 -0.72 16.50
CA ASP A 287 -13.33 0.52 15.86
C ASP A 287 -12.47 0.30 14.61
N TRP A 288 -11.88 -0.90 14.46
CA TRP A 288 -10.96 -1.17 13.34
C TRP A 288 -11.56 -0.88 11.95
N PRO A 289 -12.83 -1.25 11.65
CA PRO A 289 -13.40 -1.05 10.32
C PRO A 289 -13.59 0.43 9.99
N LEU A 290 -14.06 1.22 10.97
CA LEU A 290 -14.32 2.64 10.78
C LEU A 290 -13.01 3.42 10.66
N GLY A 291 -11.99 3.06 11.43
CA GLY A 291 -10.70 3.73 11.34
C GLY A 291 -9.97 3.47 10.01
N ILE A 292 -10.07 2.27 9.42
CA ILE A 292 -9.61 2.04 8.03
C ILE A 292 -10.41 2.90 7.05
N ALA A 293 -11.74 2.88 7.15
CA ALA A 293 -12.59 3.61 6.20
C ALA A 293 -12.36 5.14 6.24
N SER A 294 -12.10 5.69 7.43
CA SER A 294 -11.86 7.11 7.67
C SER A 294 -10.40 7.55 7.48
N GLY A 295 -9.46 6.62 7.25
CA GLY A 295 -8.03 6.95 7.13
C GLY A 295 -7.33 7.28 8.44
N ARG A 296 -7.87 6.83 9.59
CA ARG A 296 -7.23 7.00 10.90
C ARG A 296 -5.90 6.24 11.01
N TYR A 297 -5.75 5.18 10.21
CA TYR A 297 -4.55 4.38 10.04
C TYR A 297 -4.60 3.67 8.69
N ASP A 298 -3.42 3.30 8.19
CA ASP A 298 -3.24 2.71 6.86
C ASP A 298 -3.57 1.21 6.84
N VAL A 299 -3.20 0.53 7.93
CA VAL A 299 -3.31 -0.92 8.06
C VAL A 299 -3.92 -1.27 9.42
N ALA A 300 -4.81 -2.25 9.44
CA ALA A 300 -5.27 -2.90 10.66
C ALA A 300 -4.67 -4.31 10.75
N LEU A 301 -4.00 -4.56 11.87
CA LEU A 301 -3.29 -5.80 12.17
C LEU A 301 -3.71 -6.21 13.60
N ILE A 302 -4.92 -6.76 13.70
CA ILE A 302 -5.63 -7.08 14.96
C ILE A 302 -6.29 -8.46 14.84
N ASN A 303 -5.55 -9.47 14.39
CA ASN A 303 -6.06 -10.83 14.14
C ASN A 303 -7.37 -10.89 13.31
N ILE A 304 -7.42 -10.14 12.21
CA ILE A 304 -8.61 -10.03 11.37
C ILE A 304 -8.69 -11.20 10.39
N ALA A 305 -9.66 -12.08 10.62
CA ALA A 305 -9.98 -13.15 9.68
C ALA A 305 -10.65 -12.63 8.39
N VAL A 306 -10.25 -13.20 7.24
CA VAL A 306 -10.81 -12.88 5.92
C VAL A 306 -12.18 -13.53 5.75
N THR A 307 -13.21 -12.75 5.45
CA THR A 307 -14.56 -13.23 5.10
C THR A 307 -15.01 -12.58 3.80
N GLU A 308 -15.91 -13.23 3.04
CA GLU A 308 -16.42 -12.64 1.80
C GLU A 308 -17.09 -11.27 2.04
N LYS A 309 -17.89 -11.15 3.11
CA LYS A 309 -18.50 -9.88 3.51
C LYS A 309 -17.49 -8.77 3.81
N ARG A 310 -16.32 -9.11 4.37
CA ARG A 310 -15.27 -8.12 4.66
C ARG A 310 -14.50 -7.72 3.39
N LYS A 311 -14.32 -8.65 2.44
CA LYS A 311 -13.66 -8.40 1.14
C LYS A 311 -14.41 -7.41 0.26
N GLU A 312 -15.71 -7.22 0.49
CA GLU A 312 -16.50 -6.15 -0.14
C GLU A 312 -16.03 -4.75 0.26
N LYS A 313 -15.45 -4.61 1.46
CA LYS A 313 -15.11 -3.30 2.07
C LYS A 313 -13.62 -3.05 2.26
N PHE A 314 -12.81 -4.11 2.27
CA PHE A 314 -11.39 -4.05 2.58
C PHE A 314 -10.59 -4.97 1.67
N ASP A 315 -9.29 -4.69 1.56
CA ASP A 315 -8.32 -5.59 0.94
C ASP A 315 -7.42 -6.22 2.00
N PHE A 316 -7.02 -7.46 1.74
CA PHE A 316 -6.32 -8.33 2.69
C PHE A 316 -5.03 -8.88 2.09
N ALA A 317 -3.93 -8.82 2.84
CA ALA A 317 -2.71 -9.60 2.55
C ALA A 317 -2.44 -10.56 3.72
N THR A 318 -2.44 -11.86 3.47
CA THR A 318 -2.40 -12.87 4.54
C THR A 318 -1.03 -12.99 5.19
N TYR A 319 -1.00 -13.01 6.52
CA TYR A 319 0.22 -13.30 7.26
C TYR A 319 0.11 -14.51 8.17
N ARG A 320 -1.10 -15.05 8.42
CA ARG A 320 -1.32 -16.24 9.27
C ARG A 320 -2.50 -17.09 8.82
N VAL A 321 -2.50 -18.35 9.24
CA VAL A 321 -3.67 -19.25 9.21
C VAL A 321 -4.09 -19.53 10.64
N ASP A 322 -5.03 -18.74 11.14
CA ASP A 322 -5.55 -18.89 12.50
C ASP A 322 -6.43 -20.14 12.59
N SER A 323 -6.27 -20.82 13.71
CA SER A 323 -7.10 -21.94 14.14
C SER A 323 -7.73 -21.54 15.47
N LEU A 324 -8.99 -21.87 15.68
CA LEU A 324 -9.62 -21.60 16.97
C LEU A 324 -9.39 -22.76 17.92
N ALA A 325 -9.46 -22.52 19.23
CA ALA A 325 -9.35 -23.56 20.26
C ALA A 325 -10.36 -23.35 21.39
N PHE A 326 -10.84 -24.46 21.91
CA PHE A 326 -11.58 -24.53 23.17
C PHE A 326 -10.59 -24.78 24.30
N SER A 327 -10.63 -23.93 25.33
CA SER A 327 -9.78 -24.07 26.51
C SER A 327 -10.61 -24.01 27.78
N VAL A 328 -10.18 -24.75 28.79
CA VAL A 328 -10.86 -24.89 30.08
C VAL A 328 -9.85 -24.74 31.21
N LYS A 329 -10.34 -24.57 32.44
CA LYS A 329 -9.51 -24.69 33.65
C LYS A 329 -8.80 -26.05 33.66
N SER A 330 -7.54 -26.10 34.05
CA SER A 330 -6.74 -27.34 34.01
C SER A 330 -7.37 -28.50 34.78
N THR A 331 -8.05 -28.20 35.89
CA THR A 331 -8.78 -29.15 36.74
C THR A 331 -10.23 -29.41 36.32
N SER A 332 -10.67 -28.92 35.16
CA SER A 332 -12.03 -29.15 34.64
C SER A 332 -12.24 -30.62 34.26
N ASP A 333 -13.48 -31.10 34.43
CA ASP A 333 -13.95 -32.43 34.04
C ASP A 333 -14.15 -32.57 32.51
N ILE A 334 -14.18 -31.45 31.78
CA ILE A 334 -14.33 -31.42 30.32
C ILE A 334 -13.05 -31.98 29.68
N ALA A 335 -13.10 -33.23 29.22
CA ALA A 335 -11.96 -33.91 28.61
C ALA A 335 -11.69 -33.41 27.18
N ALA A 336 -12.74 -33.26 26.37
CA ALA A 336 -12.65 -32.85 24.98
C ALA A 336 -13.89 -32.05 24.51
N VAL A 337 -13.72 -31.23 23.47
CA VAL A 337 -14.82 -30.59 22.72
C VAL A 337 -14.63 -30.93 21.24
N ASN A 338 -15.48 -31.81 20.71
CA ASN A 338 -15.42 -32.30 19.33
C ASN A 338 -16.59 -31.79 18.48
N GLY A 339 -17.64 -31.26 19.10
CA GLY A 339 -18.81 -30.76 18.37
C GLY A 339 -19.85 -30.07 19.26
N PRO A 340 -21.02 -29.73 18.68
CA PRO A 340 -22.06 -28.96 19.37
C PRO A 340 -22.57 -29.63 20.64
N ALA A 341 -22.68 -30.97 20.66
CA ALA A 341 -23.19 -31.71 21.81
C ALA A 341 -22.35 -31.51 23.08
N ASP A 342 -21.03 -31.35 22.95
CA ASP A 342 -20.11 -31.17 24.09
C ASP A 342 -20.25 -29.79 24.75
N LEU A 343 -20.83 -28.82 24.05
CA LEU A 343 -21.09 -27.46 24.55
C LEU A 343 -22.50 -27.28 25.12
N ALA A 344 -23.37 -28.29 25.00
CA ALA A 344 -24.77 -28.17 25.38
C ALA A 344 -24.93 -27.77 26.87
N GLY A 345 -25.58 -26.63 27.12
CA GLY A 345 -25.79 -26.09 28.47
C GLY A 345 -24.56 -25.46 29.15
N ARG A 346 -23.39 -25.47 28.50
CA ARG A 346 -22.15 -24.89 29.05
C ARG A 346 -22.10 -23.38 28.85
N LYS A 347 -21.43 -22.68 29.76
CA LYS A 347 -21.13 -21.24 29.66
C LYS A 347 -19.82 -21.05 28.90
N VAL A 348 -19.91 -20.44 27.72
CA VAL A 348 -18.78 -20.32 26.78
C VAL A 348 -18.43 -18.86 26.58
N ILE A 349 -17.21 -18.48 26.94
CA ILE A 349 -16.67 -17.14 26.68
C ILE A 349 -16.35 -17.01 25.19
N VAL A 350 -16.93 -16.00 24.55
CA VAL A 350 -16.67 -15.60 23.16
C VAL A 350 -16.71 -14.08 23.02
N GLY A 351 -15.98 -13.53 22.04
CA GLY A 351 -16.03 -12.12 21.71
C GLY A 351 -17.25 -11.76 20.83
N SER A 352 -17.89 -10.63 21.09
CA SER A 352 -19.00 -10.14 20.26
C SER A 352 -18.54 -9.71 18.86
N GLY A 353 -19.31 -10.04 17.83
CA GLY A 353 -18.99 -9.73 16.43
C GLY A 353 -17.84 -10.54 15.85
N THR A 354 -17.44 -11.62 16.53
CA THR A 354 -16.30 -12.45 16.13
C THR A 354 -16.74 -13.73 15.41
N ASN A 355 -15.78 -14.43 14.81
CA ASN A 355 -16.03 -15.70 14.14
C ASN A 355 -16.40 -16.81 15.13
N GLN A 356 -15.82 -16.76 16.33
CA GLN A 356 -16.05 -17.66 17.45
C GLN A 356 -17.51 -17.62 17.88
N GLU A 357 -18.06 -16.41 18.03
CA GLU A 357 -19.47 -16.21 18.34
C GLU A 357 -20.36 -16.82 17.25
N ARG A 358 -20.09 -16.53 15.97
CA ARG A 358 -20.90 -17.07 14.88
C ARG A 358 -20.89 -18.60 14.83
N ILE A 359 -19.75 -19.24 15.09
CA ILE A 359 -19.65 -20.70 15.18
C ILE A 359 -20.47 -21.23 16.36
N LEU A 360 -20.35 -20.60 17.54
CA LEU A 360 -21.10 -21.00 18.74
C LEU A 360 -22.62 -20.88 18.52
N LEU A 361 -23.07 -19.79 17.88
CA LEU A 361 -24.48 -19.58 17.56
C LEU A 361 -25.00 -20.62 16.55
N GLY A 362 -24.23 -20.96 15.52
CA GLY A 362 -24.57 -22.06 14.61
C GLY A 362 -24.67 -23.41 15.33
N TRP A 363 -23.73 -23.73 16.21
CA TRP A 363 -23.78 -24.95 17.04
C TRP A 363 -24.96 -24.95 18.01
N ASN A 364 -25.43 -23.78 18.45
CA ASN A 364 -26.67 -23.67 19.23
C ASN A 364 -27.92 -24.00 18.42
N GLU A 365 -27.95 -23.67 17.12
CA GLU A 365 -29.02 -24.11 16.22
C GLU A 365 -29.01 -25.62 16.04
N ASP A 366 -27.82 -26.23 15.84
CA ASP A 366 -27.66 -27.69 15.77
C ASP A 366 -28.14 -28.39 17.04
N ASN A 367 -27.76 -27.84 18.21
CA ASN A 367 -28.21 -28.36 19.50
C ASN A 367 -29.72 -28.25 19.66
N ARG A 368 -30.32 -27.11 19.27
CA ARG A 368 -31.77 -26.93 19.32
C ARG A 368 -32.49 -27.93 18.42
N ALA A 369 -32.01 -28.13 17.19
CA ALA A 369 -32.57 -29.10 16.24
C ALA A 369 -32.47 -30.54 16.77
N ALA A 370 -31.42 -30.85 17.54
CA ALA A 370 -31.22 -32.14 18.18
C ALA A 370 -31.89 -32.28 19.57
N GLY A 371 -32.68 -31.30 20.02
CA GLY A 371 -33.36 -31.33 21.33
C GLY A 371 -32.43 -31.17 22.54
N ARG A 372 -31.22 -30.64 22.34
CA ARG A 372 -30.21 -30.41 23.38
C ARG A 372 -30.29 -28.96 23.90
N PRO A 373 -29.93 -28.71 25.17
CA PRO A 373 -29.76 -27.35 25.68
C PRO A 373 -28.73 -26.56 24.87
N GLN A 374 -28.98 -25.27 24.66
CA GLN A 374 -28.04 -24.37 24.01
C GLN A 374 -26.87 -24.03 24.95
N ALA A 375 -25.68 -23.83 24.39
CA ALA A 375 -24.58 -23.19 25.09
C ALA A 375 -24.92 -21.72 25.39
N GLN A 376 -24.44 -21.21 26.52
CA GLN A 376 -24.69 -19.85 26.99
C GLN A 376 -23.46 -18.96 26.67
N PRO A 377 -23.56 -18.01 25.72
CA PRO A 377 -22.46 -17.09 25.44
C PRO A 377 -22.20 -16.18 26.63
N VAL A 378 -20.93 -15.99 26.98
CA VAL A 378 -20.46 -15.05 28.01
C VAL A 378 -19.57 -14.01 27.33
N TYR A 379 -20.02 -12.76 27.31
CA TYR A 379 -19.29 -11.65 26.69
C TYR A 379 -18.49 -10.88 27.73
N LEU A 380 -17.20 -10.72 27.47
CA LEU A 380 -16.26 -10.01 28.35
C LEU A 380 -15.44 -9.02 27.52
N THR A 381 -15.04 -7.91 28.14
CA THR A 381 -14.36 -6.80 27.48
C THR A 381 -12.83 -6.85 27.60
N ASP A 382 -12.29 -7.77 28.41
CA ASP A 382 -10.86 -7.89 28.65
C ASP A 382 -10.45 -9.33 29.04
N ASP A 383 -9.17 -9.63 28.82
CA ASP A 383 -8.60 -10.96 29.03
C ASP A 383 -8.48 -11.35 30.52
N ALA A 384 -8.25 -10.37 31.40
CA ALA A 384 -8.10 -10.64 32.83
C ALA A 384 -9.43 -11.11 33.44
N SER A 385 -10.53 -10.47 33.05
CA SER A 385 -11.90 -10.92 33.36
C SER A 385 -12.15 -12.33 32.84
N GLY A 386 -11.73 -12.64 31.60
CA GLY A 386 -11.86 -13.97 31.02
C GLY A 386 -11.16 -15.05 31.84
N ASN A 387 -9.91 -14.79 32.23
CA ASN A 387 -9.13 -15.71 33.06
C ASN A 387 -9.80 -15.90 34.43
N LEU A 388 -10.25 -14.82 35.09
CA LEU A 388 -10.93 -14.91 36.38
C LEU A 388 -12.21 -15.76 36.29
N TYR A 389 -13.01 -15.58 35.23
CA TYR A 389 -14.27 -16.31 35.04
C TYR A 389 -14.06 -17.82 34.88
N ILE A 390 -13.04 -18.22 34.12
CA ILE A 390 -12.65 -19.64 33.97
C ILE A 390 -12.13 -20.18 35.30
N GLN A 391 -11.27 -19.44 36.00
CA GLN A 391 -10.69 -19.93 37.26
C GLN A 391 -11.71 -20.05 38.40
N SER A 392 -12.68 -19.13 38.46
CA SER A 392 -13.74 -19.12 39.47
C SER A 392 -14.94 -20.02 39.13
N GLY A 393 -14.98 -20.64 37.94
CA GLY A 393 -16.12 -21.44 37.47
C GLY A 393 -17.37 -20.61 37.13
N ARG A 394 -17.22 -19.31 36.85
CA ARG A 394 -18.31 -18.46 36.33
C ARG A 394 -18.57 -18.72 34.84
N ALA A 395 -17.57 -19.22 34.13
CA ALA A 395 -17.68 -19.79 32.79
C ALA A 395 -16.93 -21.13 32.74
N ASP A 396 -17.35 -22.02 31.84
CA ASP A 396 -16.81 -23.37 31.72
C ASP A 396 -15.67 -23.43 30.69
N ILE A 397 -15.84 -22.72 29.57
CA ILE A 397 -15.01 -22.83 28.38
C ILE A 397 -14.69 -21.43 27.84
N PHE A 398 -13.45 -21.22 27.40
CA PHE A 398 -13.06 -20.08 26.57
C PHE A 398 -12.84 -20.56 25.14
N PHE A 399 -13.53 -19.93 24.18
CA PHE A 399 -13.39 -20.22 22.76
C PHE A 399 -12.79 -19.01 22.02
N GLY A 400 -11.55 -19.17 21.55
CA GLY A 400 -10.73 -18.07 21.03
C GLY A 400 -9.60 -18.53 20.12
N PRO A 401 -8.66 -17.64 19.76
CA PRO A 401 -7.48 -17.98 18.96
C PRO A 401 -6.64 -19.07 19.63
N GLN A 402 -6.15 -20.05 18.84
CA GLN A 402 -5.40 -21.19 19.37
C GLN A 402 -4.03 -20.78 19.91
N SER A 403 -3.33 -19.87 19.25
CA SER A 403 -2.09 -19.24 19.76
C SER A 403 -2.26 -18.66 21.16
N VAL A 404 -3.34 -17.92 21.42
CA VAL A 404 -3.63 -17.34 22.74
C VAL A 404 -3.88 -18.43 23.78
N ALA A 405 -4.67 -19.45 23.43
CA ALA A 405 -4.97 -20.56 24.34
C ALA A 405 -3.71 -21.38 24.68
N ALA A 406 -2.86 -21.66 23.68
CA ALA A 406 -1.61 -22.38 23.84
C ALA A 406 -0.61 -21.59 24.70
N TYR A 407 -0.50 -20.28 24.47
CA TYR A 407 0.34 -19.39 25.26
C TYR A 407 -0.06 -19.40 26.74
N LYS A 408 -1.36 -19.26 27.05
CA LYS A 408 -1.87 -19.28 28.43
C LYS A 408 -1.61 -20.61 29.13
N ALA A 409 -1.87 -21.72 28.43
CA ALA A 409 -1.61 -23.04 28.97
C ALA A 409 -0.13 -23.23 29.33
N ALA A 410 0.78 -22.75 28.47
CA ALA A 410 2.22 -22.81 28.71
C ALA A 410 2.71 -21.84 29.81
N LEU A 411 2.07 -20.68 29.97
CA LEU A 411 2.53 -19.63 30.88
C LEU A 411 2.44 -20.05 32.35
N ASN A 412 1.30 -20.63 32.79
CA ASN A 412 1.06 -20.92 34.20
C ASN A 412 0.36 -22.26 34.48
N GLY A 413 -0.01 -23.03 33.44
CA GLY A 413 -0.68 -24.34 33.59
C GLY A 413 -2.08 -24.29 34.22
N GLN A 414 -2.69 -23.12 34.39
CA GLN A 414 -4.03 -22.98 34.99
C GLN A 414 -5.16 -23.29 34.00
N THR A 415 -4.85 -23.34 32.70
CA THR A 415 -5.78 -23.72 31.64
C THR A 415 -5.16 -24.78 30.74
N ARG A 416 -6.00 -25.53 30.04
CA ARG A 416 -5.58 -26.50 29.02
C ARG A 416 -6.52 -26.46 27.81
N VAL A 417 -5.97 -26.73 26.63
CA VAL A 417 -6.76 -26.86 25.38
C VAL A 417 -7.44 -28.23 25.35
N VAL A 418 -8.72 -28.27 24.96
CA VAL A 418 -9.56 -29.48 24.94
C VAL A 418 -10.19 -29.76 23.57
N GLY A 419 -9.96 -28.90 22.60
CA GLY A 419 -10.49 -29.10 21.25
C GLY A 419 -10.08 -27.97 20.34
N LEU A 420 -10.09 -28.24 19.04
CA LEU A 420 -9.90 -27.23 18.01
C LEU A 420 -11.26 -26.82 17.45
N GLY A 421 -11.36 -25.56 17.03
CA GLY A 421 -12.51 -25.08 16.30
C GLY A 421 -12.64 -25.77 14.94
N PRO A 422 -13.87 -25.83 14.39
CA PRO A 422 -14.16 -26.61 13.18
C PRO A 422 -13.59 -26.01 11.89
N LYS A 423 -13.09 -24.76 11.93
CA LYS A 423 -12.66 -24.02 10.74
C LYS A 423 -11.34 -23.31 10.99
N LYS A 424 -10.49 -23.31 9.96
CA LYS A 424 -9.31 -22.45 9.85
C LYS A 424 -9.66 -21.20 9.07
N ALA A 425 -9.03 -20.08 9.40
CA ALA A 425 -9.25 -18.82 8.72
C ALA A 425 -7.93 -18.16 8.34
N TRP A 426 -7.88 -17.61 7.13
CA TRP A 426 -6.82 -16.68 6.76
C TRP A 426 -6.92 -15.44 7.64
N VAL A 427 -5.79 -15.05 8.22
CA VAL A 427 -5.63 -13.79 8.96
C VAL A 427 -4.68 -12.90 8.19
N ALA A 428 -5.07 -11.64 8.06
CA ALA A 428 -4.46 -10.74 7.11
C ALA A 428 -4.29 -9.32 7.65
N THR A 429 -3.24 -8.65 7.16
CA THR A 429 -3.14 -7.20 7.23
C THR A 429 -4.28 -6.63 6.40
N THR A 430 -5.05 -5.71 6.98
CA THR A 430 -6.28 -5.19 6.38
C THR A 430 -6.11 -3.73 6.01
N THR A 431 -6.44 -3.35 4.77
CA THR A 431 -6.35 -1.97 4.25
C THR A 431 -7.65 -1.56 3.54
N LYS A 432 -7.83 -0.26 3.28
CA LYS A 432 -8.96 0.30 2.54
C LYS A 432 -9.05 -0.35 1.15
N LYS A 433 -10.26 -0.76 0.75
CA LYS A 433 -10.51 -1.37 -0.56
C LYS A 433 -10.02 -0.48 -1.69
N GLY A 434 -9.31 -1.06 -2.66
CA GLY A 434 -8.93 -0.42 -3.91
C GLY A 434 -7.83 0.64 -3.78
N ASN A 435 -7.20 0.79 -2.62
CA ASN A 435 -6.12 1.76 -2.45
C ASN A 435 -4.76 1.28 -2.97
N GLY A 436 -4.63 0.00 -3.30
CA GLY A 436 -3.40 -0.60 -3.84
C GLY A 436 -2.32 -0.91 -2.79
N LEU A 437 -2.47 -0.47 -1.54
CA LEU A 437 -1.52 -0.72 -0.45
C LEU A 437 -1.35 -2.22 -0.19
N VAL A 438 -2.41 -3.02 -0.41
CA VAL A 438 -2.41 -4.47 -0.17
C VAL A 438 -1.30 -5.22 -0.91
N TYR A 439 -0.94 -4.78 -2.11
CA TYR A 439 0.12 -5.41 -2.90
C TYR A 439 1.52 -5.07 -2.35
N ALA A 440 1.69 -3.86 -1.81
CA ALA A 440 2.93 -3.49 -1.14
C ALA A 440 3.09 -4.27 0.18
N LEU A 441 2.00 -4.44 0.92
CA LEU A 441 1.97 -5.29 2.12
C LEU A 441 2.29 -6.75 1.78
N GLN A 442 1.69 -7.30 0.72
CA GLN A 442 2.00 -8.66 0.24
C GLN A 442 3.48 -8.79 -0.12
N ALA A 443 4.03 -7.90 -0.94
CA ALA A 443 5.43 -7.94 -1.34
C ALA A 443 6.39 -7.79 -0.15
N ALA A 444 6.02 -6.96 0.83
CA ALA A 444 6.77 -6.79 2.05
C ALA A 444 6.76 -8.07 2.91
N LEU A 445 5.61 -8.73 3.06
CA LEU A 445 5.47 -10.01 3.74
C LEU A 445 6.26 -11.11 3.05
N ASP A 446 6.09 -11.27 1.73
CA ASP A 446 6.81 -12.29 0.94
C ASP A 446 8.33 -12.08 1.02
N GLY A 447 8.79 -10.83 1.02
CA GLY A 447 10.20 -10.51 1.26
C GLY A 447 10.68 -10.91 2.65
N ALA A 448 9.90 -10.64 3.70
CA ALA A 448 10.23 -11.03 5.07
C ALA A 448 10.20 -12.56 5.28
N ILE A 449 9.28 -13.25 4.61
CA ILE A 449 9.19 -14.72 4.56
C ILE A 449 10.45 -15.30 3.91
N ALA A 450 10.85 -14.78 2.74
CA ALA A 450 12.02 -15.25 2.02
C ALA A 450 13.33 -15.04 2.80
N ARG A 451 13.43 -13.96 3.59
CA ARG A 451 14.60 -13.67 4.45
C ARG A 451 14.59 -14.40 5.79
N GLY A 452 13.51 -15.10 6.15
CA GLY A 452 13.39 -15.81 7.43
C GLY A 452 13.01 -14.92 8.62
N GLU A 453 12.83 -13.61 8.42
CA GLU A 453 12.50 -12.63 9.47
C GLU A 453 11.10 -12.90 10.06
N TYR A 454 10.14 -13.22 9.19
CA TYR A 454 8.77 -13.56 9.58
C TYR A 454 8.73 -14.81 10.49
N GLN A 455 9.49 -15.85 10.15
CA GLN A 455 9.56 -17.08 10.93
C GLN A 455 10.19 -16.84 12.31
N GLN A 456 11.15 -15.92 12.43
CA GLN A 456 11.71 -15.52 13.72
C GLN A 456 10.67 -14.84 14.61
N VAL A 457 9.80 -14.00 14.03
CA VAL A 457 8.68 -13.37 14.77
C VAL A 457 7.73 -14.44 15.28
N LEU A 458 7.25 -15.35 14.42
CA LEU A 458 6.35 -16.42 14.86
C LEU A 458 6.99 -17.32 15.91
N ALA A 459 8.29 -17.63 15.78
CA ALA A 459 9.00 -18.45 16.75
C ALA A 459 9.11 -17.79 18.13
N ARG A 460 9.37 -16.48 18.16
CA ARG A 460 9.41 -15.69 19.41
C ARG A 460 8.07 -15.75 20.16
N TRP A 461 6.97 -15.77 19.42
CA TRP A 461 5.62 -15.67 19.97
C TRP A 461 4.86 -17.01 20.05
N GLY A 462 5.51 -18.13 19.70
CA GLY A 462 4.93 -19.47 19.78
C GLY A 462 3.85 -19.74 18.72
N GLU A 463 3.93 -19.08 17.56
CA GLU A 463 2.90 -19.09 16.51
C GLU A 463 3.34 -19.83 15.24
N GLN A 464 4.39 -20.66 15.32
CA GLN A 464 4.95 -21.36 14.16
C GLN A 464 3.93 -22.26 13.44
N GLY A 465 2.94 -22.79 14.18
CA GLY A 465 1.87 -23.63 13.65
C GLY A 465 0.84 -22.88 12.79
N GLU A 466 0.89 -21.55 12.78
CA GLU A 466 -0.03 -20.69 12.02
C GLU A 466 0.66 -20.00 10.82
N ALA A 467 1.88 -20.43 10.49
CA ALA A 467 2.68 -19.81 9.43
C ALA A 467 2.05 -19.95 8.04
N VAL A 468 2.23 -18.92 7.21
CA VAL A 468 1.96 -18.97 5.76
C VAL A 468 3.26 -19.18 4.98
N ALA A 469 3.22 -19.98 3.92
CA ALA A 469 4.35 -20.14 3.01
C ALA A 469 4.53 -18.93 2.07
N GLN A 470 3.43 -18.25 1.76
CA GLN A 470 3.38 -17.03 0.96
C GLN A 470 2.16 -16.20 1.36
N SER A 471 2.26 -14.88 1.27
CA SER A 471 1.13 -13.98 1.44
C SER A 471 0.23 -13.99 0.20
N MET A 472 -1.07 -14.18 0.40
CA MET A 472 -2.10 -14.11 -0.64
C MET A 472 -2.87 -12.80 -0.51
N VAL A 473 -3.16 -12.16 -1.65
CA VAL A 473 -4.08 -11.02 -1.69
C VAL A 473 -5.51 -11.54 -1.80
N ASN A 474 -6.38 -11.10 -0.89
CA ASN A 474 -7.81 -11.39 -0.90
C ASN A 474 -8.15 -12.88 -1.12
N PRO A 475 -7.62 -13.81 -0.29
CA PRO A 475 -7.90 -15.25 -0.42
C PRO A 475 -9.40 -15.55 -0.27
N PRO A 476 -9.85 -16.78 -0.56
CA PRO A 476 -11.19 -17.22 -0.19
C PRO A 476 -11.46 -16.99 1.30
N GLY A 477 -12.55 -16.30 1.60
CA GLY A 477 -12.98 -16.02 2.96
C GLY A 477 -13.57 -17.26 3.62
N ILE A 478 -13.48 -17.32 4.96
CA ILE A 478 -14.14 -18.38 5.72
C ILE A 478 -15.67 -18.30 5.54
N THR A 479 -16.28 -19.42 5.15
CA THR A 479 -17.74 -19.63 5.07
C THR A 479 -18.22 -20.32 6.33
N TYR A 480 -19.49 -20.12 6.73
CA TYR A 480 -20.04 -20.57 8.02
C TYR A 480 -21.12 -21.59 7.81
#